data_AF-A0A4Q7LLN6-F1
#
_entry.id   AF-A0A4Q7LLN6-F1
#
_cell.length_a   1.000
_cell.length_b   1.000
_cell.length_c   1.000
_cell.angle_alpha   90.00
_cell.angle_beta   90.00
_cell.angle_gamma   90.00
#
_symmetry.space_group_name_H-M   'P 1'
#
loop_
_entity.id
_entity.type
_entity.pdbx_description
1 polymer ?
#
loop_
_entity_poly.entity_id
_entity_poly.type
_entity_poly.pdbx_seq_one_letter_code
_entity_poly.pdbx_strand_id
1 'polypeptide(L)'
;MNTHIPSVDAVSFDLDGTLVDTAGEIAAAVNATLRDFDIAARSTEDITALIGDGLRALMLKLLARLLLDQPALADRLHPDAVLARVEHHYGLRVGGSARAYPGAASTLQALRAAGVRTACVTNKDGRYARMLLEATGLIEHLDLVVAGDTLPHKKPHPSVLRHVAKRLGVAPHRLAHVGDSRTDLLAARNAGAADWAVPHGYNGGEPIAAAEPGRLFDDLPAVAAWVLATRASGPSPIQSMAA
;
A
#
# COMPACT_ATOMS: atom_id res chain seq x y z
N MET A 1 -2.33 13.18 -31.35
CA MET A 1 -3.58 12.91 -30.59
C MET A 1 -3.40 13.56 -29.25
N ASN A 2 -4.19 14.58 -28.92
CA ASN A 2 -4.14 15.24 -27.61
C ASN A 2 -4.65 14.26 -26.56
N THR A 3 -3.73 13.54 -25.91
CA THR A 3 -4.07 12.77 -24.71
C THR A 3 -4.30 13.78 -23.61
N HIS A 4 -5.56 14.20 -23.46
CA HIS A 4 -5.96 15.06 -22.35
C HIS A 4 -5.71 14.27 -21.07
N ILE A 5 -4.59 14.55 -20.40
CA ILE A 5 -4.26 13.93 -19.12
C ILE A 5 -5.28 14.48 -18.12
N PRO A 6 -6.14 13.65 -17.51
CA PRO A 6 -7.10 14.15 -16.53
C PRO A 6 -6.34 14.75 -15.35
N SER A 7 -6.75 15.94 -14.91
CA SER A 7 -6.18 16.57 -13.72
C SER A 7 -6.48 15.72 -12.48
N VAL A 8 -5.43 15.33 -11.76
CA VAL A 8 -5.51 14.60 -10.50
C VAL A 8 -5.68 15.58 -9.34
N ASP A 9 -6.72 15.36 -8.54
CA ASP A 9 -7.05 16.17 -7.36
C ASP A 9 -6.73 15.46 -6.05
N ALA A 10 -6.61 14.14 -6.10
CA ALA A 10 -6.26 13.33 -4.95
C ALA A 10 -5.30 12.22 -5.36
N VAL A 11 -4.34 11.93 -4.49
CA VAL A 11 -3.45 10.78 -4.62
C VAL A 11 -3.57 9.94 -3.36
N SER A 12 -3.88 8.67 -3.53
CA SER A 12 -3.83 7.67 -2.47
C SER A 12 -2.61 6.79 -2.65
N PHE A 13 -2.01 6.34 -1.54
CA PHE A 13 -0.79 5.55 -1.52
C PHE A 13 -1.02 4.27 -0.72
N ASP A 14 -0.47 3.13 -1.16
CA ASP A 14 -0.29 2.00 -0.26
C ASP A 14 0.71 2.31 0.85
N LEU A 15 0.74 1.47 1.89
CA LEU A 15 1.63 1.59 3.04
C LEU A 15 2.86 0.70 2.91
N ASP A 16 2.67 -0.61 3.06
CA ASP A 16 3.74 -1.61 3.06
C ASP A 16 4.34 -1.72 1.66
N GLY A 17 5.63 -1.42 1.48
CA GLY A 17 6.29 -1.52 0.17
C GLY A 17 6.12 -0.29 -0.72
N THR A 18 5.22 0.63 -0.36
CA THR A 18 5.04 1.91 -1.06
C THR A 18 5.56 3.08 -0.25
N LEU A 19 4.93 3.42 0.89
CA LEU A 19 5.34 4.55 1.74
C LEU A 19 6.39 4.13 2.77
N VAL A 20 6.32 2.89 3.26
CA VAL A 20 7.16 2.39 4.36
C VAL A 20 7.72 1.02 4.03
N ASP A 21 9.02 0.85 4.24
CA ASP A 21 9.67 -0.46 4.20
C ASP A 21 9.42 -1.20 5.52
N THR A 22 8.57 -2.22 5.45
CA THR A 22 8.10 -3.04 6.57
C THR A 22 8.55 -4.50 6.49
N ALA A 23 9.22 -4.90 5.40
CA ALA A 23 9.57 -6.29 5.12
C ALA A 23 10.34 -6.94 6.29
N GLY A 24 11.32 -6.22 6.84
CA GLY A 24 12.10 -6.70 7.98
C GLY A 24 11.29 -6.95 9.25
N GLU A 25 10.34 -6.05 9.58
CA GLU A 25 9.47 -6.23 10.76
C GLU A 25 8.51 -7.41 10.60
N ILE A 26 7.91 -7.52 9.42
CA ILE A 26 7.01 -8.61 9.08
C ILE A 26 7.78 -9.93 9.12
N ALA A 27 8.96 -10.01 8.49
CA ALA A 27 9.80 -11.19 8.51
C ALA A 27 10.22 -11.60 9.92
N ALA A 28 10.59 -10.63 10.77
CA ALA A 28 10.94 -10.90 12.16
C ALA A 28 9.75 -11.44 12.98
N ALA A 29 8.53 -10.90 12.77
CA ALA A 29 7.32 -11.37 13.44
C ALA A 29 6.91 -12.78 12.99
N VAL A 30 6.96 -13.03 11.68
CA VAL A 30 6.68 -14.34 11.08
C VAL A 30 7.69 -15.37 11.59
N ASN A 31 8.99 -15.08 11.56
CA ASN A 31 10.02 -16.02 12.03
C ASN A 31 9.97 -16.24 13.55
N ALA A 32 9.57 -15.25 14.35
CA ALA A 32 9.28 -15.47 15.76
C ALA A 32 8.10 -16.43 15.96
N THR A 33 7.05 -16.28 15.14
CA THR A 33 5.90 -17.19 15.15
C THR A 33 6.31 -18.61 14.76
N LEU A 34 7.10 -18.78 13.69
CA LEU A 34 7.55 -20.11 13.26
C LEU A 34 8.34 -20.84 14.36
N ARG A 35 9.18 -20.10 15.12
CA ARG A 35 9.91 -20.66 16.26
C ARG A 35 9.02 -21.15 17.38
N ASP A 36 7.91 -20.47 17.67
CA ASP A 36 6.95 -20.92 18.70
C ASP A 36 6.30 -22.28 18.37
N PHE A 37 6.35 -22.72 17.10
CA PHE A 37 5.81 -23.99 16.62
C PHE A 37 6.89 -24.98 16.16
N ASP A 38 8.16 -24.75 16.54
CA ASP A 38 9.31 -25.57 16.14
C ASP A 38 9.39 -25.76 14.60
N ILE A 39 9.21 -24.66 13.86
CA ILE A 39 9.38 -24.61 12.41
C ILE A 39 10.63 -23.78 12.09
N ALA A 40 11.42 -24.27 11.13
CA ALA A 40 12.59 -23.55 10.65
C ALA A 40 12.23 -22.15 10.13
N ALA A 41 13.07 -21.16 10.44
CA ALA A 41 12.91 -19.81 9.94
C ALA A 41 12.98 -19.78 8.40
N ARG A 42 12.25 -18.83 7.80
CA ARG A 42 12.30 -18.52 6.37
C ARG A 42 13.15 -17.27 6.14
N SER A 43 13.68 -17.13 4.93
CA SER A 43 14.41 -15.94 4.53
C SER A 43 13.48 -14.72 4.51
N THR A 44 14.06 -13.52 4.62
CA THR A 44 13.28 -12.28 4.49
C THR A 44 12.67 -12.18 3.11
N GLU A 45 13.38 -12.65 2.08
CA GLU A 45 12.95 -12.66 0.69
C GLU A 45 11.71 -13.55 0.49
N ASP A 46 11.72 -14.76 1.06
CA ASP A 46 10.58 -15.70 0.98
C ASP A 46 9.31 -15.11 1.62
N ILE A 47 9.48 -14.42 2.75
CA ILE A 47 8.37 -13.79 3.47
C ILE A 47 7.89 -12.54 2.72
N THR A 48 8.83 -11.76 2.19
CA THR A 48 8.53 -10.55 1.39
C THR A 48 7.70 -10.89 0.15
N ALA A 49 7.99 -12.01 -0.51
CA ALA A 49 7.22 -12.50 -1.64
C ALA A 49 5.76 -12.89 -1.31
N LEU A 50 5.36 -12.86 -0.05
CA LEU A 50 4.00 -13.14 0.41
C LEU A 50 3.24 -11.90 0.91
N ILE A 51 3.90 -10.72 0.94
CA ILE A 51 3.29 -9.44 1.36
C ILE A 51 2.35 -8.90 0.28
N GLY A 52 1.29 -8.18 0.70
CA GLY A 52 0.35 -7.45 -0.18
C GLY A 52 -1.13 -7.58 0.22
N ASP A 53 -1.54 -8.78 0.65
CA ASP A 53 -2.95 -9.06 0.98
C ASP A 53 -3.27 -8.99 2.50
N GLY A 54 -2.32 -8.43 3.27
CA GLY A 54 -2.37 -8.34 4.74
C GLY A 54 -1.76 -9.55 5.46
N LEU A 55 -1.46 -9.37 6.76
CA LEU A 55 -0.70 -10.34 7.56
C LEU A 55 -1.37 -11.71 7.65
N ARG A 56 -2.69 -11.75 7.82
CA ARG A 56 -3.46 -13.01 7.80
C ARG A 56 -3.28 -13.78 6.50
N ALA A 57 -3.40 -13.12 5.36
CA ALA A 57 -3.28 -13.75 4.05
C ALA A 57 -1.85 -14.25 3.81
N LEU A 58 -0.84 -13.46 4.21
CA LEU A 58 0.57 -13.88 4.20
C LEU A 58 0.76 -15.19 4.98
N MET A 59 0.28 -15.24 6.23
CA MET A 59 0.44 -16.44 7.06
C MET A 59 -0.28 -17.65 6.50
N LEU A 60 -1.49 -17.48 5.95
CA LEU A 60 -2.21 -18.60 5.32
C LEU A 60 -1.48 -19.13 4.08
N LYS A 61 -0.93 -18.25 3.23
CA LYS A 61 -0.10 -18.66 2.08
C LYS A 61 1.17 -19.40 2.54
N LEU A 62 1.83 -18.90 3.58
CA LEU A 62 3.01 -19.53 4.16
C LEU A 62 2.69 -20.91 4.74
N LEU A 63 1.61 -21.03 5.53
CA LEU A 63 1.15 -22.30 6.07
C LEU A 63 0.79 -23.29 4.98
N ALA A 64 0.10 -22.86 3.92
CA ALA A 64 -0.21 -23.70 2.78
C ALA A 64 1.07 -24.24 2.11
N ARG A 65 2.09 -23.40 1.88
CA ARG A 65 3.40 -23.84 1.36
C ARG A 65 4.09 -24.84 2.30
N LEU A 66 4.09 -24.56 3.60
CA LEU A 66 4.67 -25.45 4.62
C LEU A 66 4.00 -26.83 4.64
N LEU A 67 2.67 -26.88 4.51
CA LEU A 67 1.91 -28.14 4.52
C LEU A 67 2.12 -28.96 3.25
N LEU A 68 2.37 -28.31 2.11
CA LEU A 68 2.76 -29.00 0.88
C LEU A 68 4.17 -29.61 1.00
N ASP A 69 5.11 -28.87 1.58
CA ASP A 69 6.49 -29.34 1.79
C ASP A 69 6.59 -30.41 2.89
N GLN A 70 5.80 -30.26 3.96
CA GLN A 70 5.85 -31.08 5.18
C GLN A 70 4.44 -31.42 5.67
N PRO A 71 3.75 -32.40 5.07
CA PRO A 71 2.36 -32.75 5.42
C PRO A 71 2.15 -33.12 6.89
N ALA A 72 3.16 -33.67 7.56
CA ALA A 72 3.11 -34.03 8.98
C ALA A 72 2.89 -32.82 9.92
N LEU A 73 3.08 -31.59 9.43
CA LEU A 73 2.75 -30.38 10.19
C LEU A 73 1.23 -30.20 10.39
N ALA A 74 0.38 -30.82 9.55
CA ALA A 74 -1.06 -30.69 9.61
C ALA A 74 -1.65 -31.09 10.97
N ASP A 75 -1.06 -32.10 11.63
CA ASP A 75 -1.54 -32.63 12.90
C ASP A 75 -1.26 -31.70 14.09
N ARG A 76 -0.33 -30.73 13.94
CA ARG A 76 0.10 -29.84 15.02
C ARG A 76 -0.13 -28.35 14.76
N LEU A 77 -0.35 -27.96 13.51
CA LEU A 77 -0.58 -26.55 13.14
C LEU A 77 -2.06 -26.22 13.05
N HIS A 78 -2.56 -25.54 14.08
CA HIS A 78 -3.87 -24.92 14.05
C HIS A 78 -3.76 -23.49 13.49
N PRO A 79 -4.37 -23.18 12.31
CA PRO A 79 -4.25 -21.87 11.69
C PRO A 79 -4.60 -20.71 12.61
N ASP A 80 -5.67 -20.83 13.41
CA ASP A 80 -6.09 -19.76 14.32
C ASP A 80 -5.05 -19.48 15.42
N ALA A 81 -4.39 -20.52 15.93
CA ALA A 81 -3.32 -20.36 16.92
C ALA A 81 -2.09 -19.67 16.31
N VAL A 82 -1.70 -20.07 15.09
CA VAL A 82 -0.59 -19.45 14.35
C VAL A 82 -0.91 -17.97 14.05
N LEU A 83 -2.12 -17.67 13.61
CA LEU A 83 -2.58 -16.32 13.33
C LEU A 83 -2.57 -15.45 14.59
N ALA A 84 -3.06 -15.95 15.73
CA ALA A 84 -3.00 -15.24 16.99
C ALA A 84 -1.54 -14.95 17.43
N ARG A 85 -0.61 -15.88 17.17
CA ARG A 85 0.80 -15.70 17.49
C ARG A 85 1.50 -14.68 16.59
N VAL A 86 1.23 -14.68 15.28
CA VAL A 86 1.81 -13.66 14.41
C VAL A 86 1.32 -12.26 14.75
N GLU A 87 0.05 -12.13 15.12
CA GLU A 87 -0.53 -10.86 15.56
C GLU A 87 0.17 -10.35 16.82
N HIS A 88 0.37 -11.21 17.82
CA HIS A 88 1.14 -10.87 19.01
C HIS A 88 2.57 -10.43 18.67
N HIS A 89 3.29 -11.22 17.87
CA HIS A 89 4.67 -10.93 17.51
C HIS A 89 4.82 -9.67 16.67
N TYR A 90 3.87 -9.38 15.77
CA TYR A 90 3.88 -8.17 14.97
C TYR A 90 3.54 -6.94 15.81
N GLY A 91 2.57 -7.03 16.72
CA GLY A 91 2.21 -5.95 17.64
C GLY A 91 3.36 -5.50 18.55
N LEU A 92 4.29 -6.40 18.89
CA LEU A 92 5.50 -6.07 19.66
C LEU A 92 6.59 -5.36 18.84
N ARG A 93 6.49 -5.36 17.50
CA ARG A 93 7.57 -4.93 16.59
C ARG A 93 7.20 -3.75 15.71
N VAL A 94 5.92 -3.56 15.44
CA VAL A 94 5.42 -2.56 14.48
C VAL A 94 5.97 -1.16 14.80
N GLY A 95 6.59 -0.54 13.81
CA GLY A 95 7.13 0.82 13.92
C GLY A 95 8.46 0.94 14.68
N GLY A 96 9.12 -0.17 15.03
CA GLY A 96 10.45 -0.15 15.65
C GLY A 96 11.59 0.01 14.63
N SER A 97 11.68 -0.88 13.66
CA SER A 97 12.74 -0.90 12.63
C SER A 97 12.29 -0.47 11.25
N ALA A 98 10.99 -0.41 10.99
CA ALA A 98 10.44 0.06 9.72
C ALA A 98 10.80 1.53 9.47
N ARG A 99 11.03 1.87 8.20
CA ARG A 99 11.45 3.21 7.78
C ARG A 99 10.62 3.66 6.60
N ALA A 100 10.24 4.93 6.58
CA ALA A 100 9.66 5.52 5.38
C ALA A 100 10.65 5.41 4.22
N TYR A 101 10.16 5.10 3.02
CA TYR A 101 11.01 5.11 1.83
C TYR A 101 11.53 6.53 1.55
N PRO A 102 12.72 6.68 0.93
CA PRO A 102 13.25 7.97 0.54
C PRO A 102 12.23 8.79 -0.24
N GLY A 103 12.03 10.04 0.18
CA GLY A 103 11.10 10.96 -0.47
C GLY A 103 9.63 10.82 -0.08
N ALA A 104 9.22 9.80 0.70
CA ALA A 104 7.81 9.61 1.06
C ALA A 104 7.19 10.84 1.75
N ALA A 105 7.84 11.34 2.80
CA ALA A 105 7.37 12.54 3.51
C ALA A 105 7.33 13.77 2.61
N SER A 106 8.40 14.04 1.85
CA SER A 106 8.47 15.20 0.94
C SER A 106 7.44 15.13 -0.18
N THR A 107 7.13 13.93 -0.70
CA THR A 107 6.07 13.73 -1.70
C THR A 107 4.71 14.08 -1.14
N LEU A 108 4.37 13.56 0.03
CA LEU A 108 3.08 13.87 0.68
C LEU A 108 2.97 15.36 1.01
N GLN A 109 4.04 15.97 1.52
CA GLN A 109 4.10 17.41 1.82
C GLN A 109 3.92 18.26 0.56
N ALA A 110 4.63 17.94 -0.53
CA ALA A 110 4.55 18.70 -1.78
C ALA A 110 3.15 18.63 -2.41
N LEU A 111 2.53 17.46 -2.41
CA LEU A 111 1.16 17.28 -2.89
C LEU A 111 0.18 18.10 -2.07
N ARG A 112 0.28 18.02 -0.73
CA ARG A 112 -0.58 18.78 0.18
C ARG A 112 -0.41 20.29 0.02
N ALA A 113 0.82 20.77 -0.12
CA ALA A 113 1.12 22.19 -0.34
C ALA A 113 0.49 22.73 -1.63
N ALA A 114 0.30 21.87 -2.63
CA ALA A 114 -0.36 22.21 -3.89
C ALA A 114 -1.89 21.99 -3.88
N GLY A 115 -2.47 21.72 -2.71
CA GLY A 115 -3.91 21.49 -2.54
C GLY A 115 -4.41 20.15 -3.08
N VAL A 116 -3.51 19.20 -3.34
CA VAL A 116 -3.86 17.82 -3.70
C VAL A 116 -4.14 17.03 -2.43
N ARG A 117 -5.29 16.35 -2.38
CA ARG A 117 -5.66 15.52 -1.22
C ARG A 117 -4.82 14.26 -1.18
N THR A 118 -4.41 13.82 0.01
CA THR A 118 -3.58 12.64 0.20
C THR A 118 -4.27 11.60 1.08
N ALA A 119 -4.15 10.32 0.72
CA ALA A 119 -4.66 9.24 1.55
C ALA A 119 -3.69 8.06 1.60
N CYS A 120 -3.71 7.32 2.72
CA CYS A 120 -3.09 6.01 2.82
C CYS A 120 -4.17 4.93 2.72
N VAL A 121 -3.96 3.92 1.87
CA VAL A 121 -4.91 2.84 1.60
C VAL A 121 -4.17 1.51 1.65
N THR A 122 -4.39 0.73 2.71
CA THR A 122 -3.63 -0.50 2.98
C THR A 122 -4.54 -1.67 3.35
N ASN A 123 -4.08 -2.89 3.07
CA ASN A 123 -4.73 -4.13 3.53
C ASN A 123 -4.33 -4.53 4.97
N LYS A 124 -3.38 -3.80 5.58
CA LYS A 124 -2.96 -3.93 6.98
C LYS A 124 -4.08 -3.51 7.94
N ASP A 125 -4.18 -4.15 9.10
CA ASP A 125 -5.12 -3.77 10.16
C ASP A 125 -4.85 -2.34 10.68
N GLY A 126 -5.93 -1.60 10.95
CA GLY A 126 -5.89 -0.16 11.18
C GLY A 126 -5.06 0.27 12.38
N ARG A 127 -5.03 -0.55 13.44
CA ARG A 127 -4.17 -0.29 14.61
C ARG A 127 -2.70 -0.23 14.22
N TYR A 128 -2.24 -1.16 13.38
CA TYR A 128 -0.83 -1.23 12.98
C TYR A 128 -0.50 -0.21 11.90
N ALA A 129 -1.42 0.03 10.97
CA ALA A 129 -1.27 1.11 9.98
C ALA A 129 -1.07 2.46 10.67
N ARG A 130 -1.88 2.75 11.71
CA ARG A 130 -1.75 3.97 12.50
C ARG A 130 -0.41 4.04 13.25
N MET A 131 -0.06 3.00 14.01
CA MET A 131 1.22 2.96 14.75
C MET A 131 2.41 3.19 13.82
N LEU A 132 2.40 2.58 12.63
CA LEU A 132 3.47 2.72 11.65
C LEU A 132 3.54 4.12 11.06
N LEU A 133 2.40 4.71 10.69
CA LEU A 133 2.31 6.08 10.16
C LEU A 133 2.73 7.12 11.21
N GLU A 134 2.42 6.89 12.49
CA GLU A 134 2.86 7.73 13.61
C GLU A 134 4.37 7.60 13.83
N ALA A 135 4.89 6.38 13.92
CA ALA A 135 6.32 6.13 14.14
C ALA A 135 7.22 6.67 13.00
N THR A 136 6.69 6.73 11.78
CA THR A 136 7.40 7.25 10.60
C THR A 136 7.15 8.75 10.33
N GLY A 137 6.31 9.41 11.13
CA GLY A 137 5.96 10.83 10.96
C GLY A 137 5.11 11.12 9.72
N LEU A 138 4.53 10.11 9.07
CA LEU A 138 3.75 10.29 7.84
C LEU A 138 2.28 10.64 8.11
N ILE A 139 1.76 10.31 9.30
CA ILE A 139 0.33 10.45 9.62
C ILE A 139 -0.19 11.87 9.44
N GLU A 140 0.62 12.88 9.75
CA GLU A 140 0.25 14.30 9.69
C GLU A 140 0.21 14.87 8.27
N HIS A 141 0.70 14.10 7.30
CA HIS A 141 0.71 14.47 5.87
C HIS A 141 -0.44 13.82 5.08
N LEU A 142 -1.34 13.11 5.75
CA LEU A 142 -2.45 12.38 5.15
C LEU A 142 -3.80 12.98 5.57
N ASP A 143 -4.69 13.23 4.60
CA ASP A 143 -6.07 13.64 4.88
C ASP A 143 -6.95 12.45 5.33
N LEU A 144 -6.59 11.23 4.93
CA LEU A 144 -7.38 10.04 5.17
C LEU A 144 -6.49 8.79 5.28
N VAL A 145 -6.85 7.89 6.20
CA VAL A 145 -6.31 6.53 6.26
C VAL A 145 -7.47 5.55 6.11
N VAL A 146 -7.35 4.63 5.15
CA VAL A 146 -8.26 3.49 4.94
C VAL A 146 -7.45 2.22 5.09
N ALA A 147 -7.69 1.51 6.18
CA ALA A 147 -7.01 0.27 6.52
C ALA A 147 -7.85 -0.97 6.16
N GLY A 148 -7.26 -2.15 6.29
CA GLY A 148 -7.87 -3.42 5.86
C GLY A 148 -9.13 -3.81 6.64
N ASP A 149 -9.33 -3.23 7.81
CA ASP A 149 -10.49 -3.39 8.69
C ASP A 149 -11.45 -2.18 8.66
N THR A 150 -11.19 -1.19 7.79
CA THR A 150 -12.07 -0.01 7.64
C THR A 150 -13.37 -0.33 6.91
N LEU A 151 -13.34 -1.30 6.00
CA LEU A 151 -14.48 -1.73 5.18
C LEU A 151 -14.58 -3.27 5.18
N PRO A 152 -15.76 -3.84 4.84
CA PRO A 152 -15.90 -5.30 4.67
C PRO A 152 -15.01 -5.91 3.58
N HIS A 153 -14.49 -5.08 2.67
CA HIS A 153 -13.64 -5.51 1.56
C HIS A 153 -12.28 -4.82 1.61
N LYS A 154 -11.26 -5.54 1.12
CA LYS A 154 -9.86 -5.12 0.98
C LYS A 154 -9.51 -4.89 -0.49
N LYS A 155 -8.37 -4.24 -0.79
CA LYS A 155 -7.80 -4.25 -2.16
C LYS A 155 -7.60 -5.72 -2.57
N PRO A 156 -7.95 -6.13 -3.81
CA PRO A 156 -8.19 -5.32 -5.01
C PRO A 156 -9.67 -4.91 -5.24
N HIS A 157 -10.54 -5.06 -4.24
CA HIS A 157 -11.95 -4.71 -4.40
C HIS A 157 -12.12 -3.20 -4.61
N PRO A 158 -12.91 -2.75 -5.62
CA PRO A 158 -13.01 -1.33 -5.98
C PRO A 158 -13.64 -0.45 -4.90
N SER A 159 -14.42 -1.03 -3.98
CA SER A 159 -15.10 -0.26 -2.94
C SER A 159 -14.15 0.55 -2.08
N VAL A 160 -12.90 0.09 -1.91
CA VAL A 160 -11.91 0.76 -1.06
C VAL A 160 -11.53 2.11 -1.64
N LEU A 161 -11.14 2.16 -2.92
CA LEU A 161 -10.79 3.42 -3.57
C LEU A 161 -12.01 4.28 -3.93
N ARG A 162 -13.17 3.66 -4.17
CA ARG A 162 -14.44 4.41 -4.28
C ARG A 162 -14.80 5.10 -2.95
N HIS A 163 -14.54 4.45 -1.81
CA HIS A 163 -14.70 5.06 -0.50
C HIS A 163 -13.74 6.24 -0.33
N VAL A 164 -12.47 6.08 -0.69
CA VAL A 164 -11.47 7.17 -0.66
C VAL A 164 -11.93 8.36 -1.49
N ALA A 165 -12.31 8.14 -2.75
CA ALA A 165 -12.80 9.19 -3.65
C ALA A 165 -13.99 9.95 -3.02
N LYS A 166 -14.97 9.21 -2.49
CA LYS A 166 -16.14 9.79 -1.79
C LYS A 166 -15.73 10.63 -0.58
N ARG A 167 -14.81 10.13 0.26
CA ARG A 167 -14.38 10.80 1.50
C ARG A 167 -13.54 12.04 1.25
N LEU A 168 -12.75 12.05 0.17
CA LEU A 168 -11.96 13.20 -0.26
C LEU A 168 -12.76 14.19 -1.13
N GLY A 169 -13.99 13.86 -1.51
CA GLY A 169 -14.85 14.72 -2.32
C GLY A 169 -14.41 14.83 -3.78
N VAL A 170 -13.79 13.79 -4.34
CA VAL A 170 -13.31 13.76 -5.73
C VAL A 170 -14.03 12.68 -6.54
N ALA A 171 -14.11 12.86 -7.86
CA ALA A 171 -14.56 11.80 -8.75
C ALA A 171 -13.46 10.72 -8.90
N PRO A 172 -13.80 9.43 -9.08
CA PRO A 172 -12.80 8.37 -9.22
C PRO A 172 -11.76 8.61 -10.31
N HIS A 173 -12.13 9.18 -11.46
CA HIS A 173 -11.20 9.49 -12.54
C HIS A 173 -10.23 10.66 -12.24
N ARG A 174 -10.44 11.38 -11.13
CA ARG A 174 -9.52 12.43 -10.60
C ARG A 174 -8.72 11.94 -9.40
N LEU A 175 -8.86 10.66 -9.02
CA LEU A 175 -8.06 9.98 -8.02
C LEU A 175 -6.97 9.16 -8.73
N ALA A 176 -5.74 9.28 -8.25
CA ALA A 176 -4.69 8.30 -8.53
C ALA A 176 -4.45 7.42 -7.31
N HIS A 177 -4.15 6.15 -7.53
CA HIS A 177 -3.65 5.25 -6.49
C HIS A 177 -2.25 4.78 -6.87
N VAL A 178 -1.30 5.04 -5.99
CA VAL A 178 0.10 4.63 -6.08
C VAL A 178 0.29 3.43 -5.17
N GLY A 179 0.75 2.32 -5.74
CA GLY A 179 1.13 1.13 -5.00
C GLY A 179 2.39 0.51 -5.55
N ASP A 180 2.72 -0.67 -5.03
CA ASP A 180 3.88 -1.45 -5.46
C ASP A 180 3.50 -2.86 -5.92
N SER A 181 2.22 -3.24 -5.80
CA SER A 181 1.74 -4.59 -6.11
C SER A 181 0.64 -4.63 -7.17
N ARG A 182 0.44 -5.80 -7.79
CA ARG A 182 -0.70 -6.07 -8.67
C ARG A 182 -2.04 -5.83 -7.96
N THR A 183 -2.12 -6.07 -6.65
CA THR A 183 -3.32 -5.83 -5.84
C THR A 183 -3.72 -4.35 -5.87
N ASP A 184 -2.76 -3.43 -5.86
CA ASP A 184 -2.99 -1.99 -5.93
C ASP A 184 -3.49 -1.55 -7.31
N LEU A 185 -2.81 -2.02 -8.36
CA LEU A 185 -3.17 -1.70 -9.74
C LEU A 185 -4.58 -2.20 -10.08
N LEU A 186 -4.92 -3.41 -9.65
CA LEU A 186 -6.28 -3.94 -9.82
C LEU A 186 -7.32 -3.13 -9.02
N ALA A 187 -7.01 -2.72 -7.78
CA ALA A 187 -7.91 -1.87 -7.01
C ALA A 187 -8.22 -0.55 -7.75
N ALA A 188 -7.17 0.10 -8.27
CA ALA A 188 -7.24 1.36 -9.00
C ALA A 188 -8.09 1.23 -10.28
N ARG A 189 -7.76 0.25 -11.13
CA ARG A 189 -8.49 -0.05 -12.37
C ARG A 189 -9.97 -0.34 -12.10
N ASN A 190 -10.26 -1.23 -11.15
CA ASN A 190 -11.63 -1.61 -10.81
C ASN A 190 -12.45 -0.41 -10.29
N ALA A 191 -11.78 0.56 -9.65
CA ALA A 191 -12.42 1.76 -9.12
C ALA A 191 -12.59 2.87 -10.15
N GLY A 192 -11.95 2.78 -11.33
CA GLY A 192 -11.88 3.86 -12.32
C GLY A 192 -10.93 4.99 -11.92
N ALA A 193 -9.95 4.70 -11.07
CA ALA A 193 -8.86 5.59 -10.68
C ALA A 193 -7.62 5.32 -11.56
N ALA A 194 -6.70 6.28 -11.61
CA ALA A 194 -5.41 6.05 -12.27
C ALA A 194 -4.57 5.04 -11.48
N ASP A 195 -4.08 4.00 -12.14
CA ASP A 195 -3.27 2.93 -11.55
C ASP A 195 -1.78 3.22 -11.73
N TRP A 196 -1.13 3.66 -10.66
CA TRP A 196 0.26 4.08 -10.65
C TRP A 196 1.11 3.15 -9.79
N ALA A 197 2.36 2.96 -10.20
CA ALA A 197 3.30 2.08 -9.53
C ALA A 197 4.64 2.76 -9.20
N VAL A 198 5.27 2.28 -8.13
CA VAL A 198 6.70 2.47 -7.83
C VAL A 198 7.40 1.10 -7.72
N PRO A 199 8.66 0.96 -8.13
CA PRO A 199 9.31 -0.34 -8.30
C PRO A 199 9.97 -0.90 -7.04
N HIS A 200 10.06 -0.14 -5.95
CA HIS A 200 10.87 -0.48 -4.76
C HIS A 200 10.19 -1.39 -3.72
N GLY A 201 8.94 -1.79 -3.95
CA GLY A 201 8.14 -2.57 -2.99
C GLY A 201 8.10 -4.07 -3.22
N TYR A 202 6.98 -4.68 -2.84
CA TYR A 202 6.76 -6.12 -2.73
C TYR A 202 5.65 -6.59 -3.69
N ASN A 203 6.04 -7.21 -4.80
CA ASN A 203 5.09 -7.71 -5.80
C ASN A 203 5.25 -9.22 -6.05
N GLY A 204 5.31 -10.01 -4.98
CA GLY A 204 5.35 -11.47 -5.09
C GLY A 204 6.60 -12.05 -5.75
N GLY A 205 7.70 -11.29 -5.76
CA GLY A 205 8.94 -11.66 -6.46
C GLY A 205 8.97 -11.29 -7.95
N GLU A 206 7.90 -10.69 -8.48
CA GLU A 206 7.84 -10.21 -9.86
C GLU A 206 8.08 -8.69 -9.94
N PRO A 207 8.79 -8.18 -10.95
CA PRO A 207 8.86 -6.74 -11.19
C PRO A 207 7.46 -6.16 -11.45
N ILE A 208 7.10 -5.07 -10.76
CA ILE A 208 5.77 -4.45 -10.91
C ILE A 208 5.48 -3.98 -12.36
N ALA A 209 6.52 -3.71 -13.15
CA ALA A 209 6.40 -3.40 -14.57
C ALA A 209 5.66 -4.51 -15.37
N ALA A 210 5.78 -5.78 -14.96
CA ALA A 210 5.08 -6.90 -15.60
C ALA A 210 3.56 -6.92 -15.34
N ALA A 211 3.06 -6.08 -14.42
CA ALA A 211 1.63 -5.86 -14.22
C ALA A 211 1.07 -4.71 -15.10
N GLU A 212 1.93 -4.12 -15.95
CA GLU A 212 1.59 -3.09 -16.94
C GLU A 212 0.86 -1.89 -16.31
N PRO A 213 1.43 -1.22 -15.29
CA PRO A 213 0.76 -0.09 -14.65
C PRO A 213 0.46 1.02 -15.64
N GLY A 214 -0.67 1.71 -15.48
CA GLY A 214 -1.00 2.90 -16.27
C GLY A 214 0.09 3.98 -16.20
N ARG A 215 0.88 4.00 -15.12
CA ARG A 215 2.17 4.68 -15.06
C ARG A 215 3.11 4.03 -14.05
N LEU A 216 4.37 3.83 -14.44
CA LEU A 216 5.46 3.48 -13.55
C LEU A 216 6.31 4.74 -13.29
N PHE A 217 6.59 5.02 -12.02
CA PHE A 217 7.47 6.10 -11.58
C PHE A 217 8.77 5.52 -11.04
N ASP A 218 9.88 6.23 -11.23
CA ASP A 218 11.18 5.80 -10.70
C ASP A 218 11.20 5.82 -9.16
N ASP A 219 10.54 6.82 -8.56
CA ASP A 219 10.46 7.02 -7.12
C ASP A 219 9.20 7.82 -6.69
N LEU A 220 9.02 8.00 -5.39
CA LEU A 220 7.91 8.77 -4.82
C LEU A 220 7.98 10.28 -5.20
N PRO A 221 9.15 10.96 -5.19
CA PRO A 221 9.24 12.34 -5.66
C PRO A 221 8.76 12.56 -7.09
N ALA A 222 9.02 11.61 -8.00
CA ALA A 222 8.56 11.66 -9.39
C ALA A 222 7.02 11.68 -9.50
N VAL A 223 6.30 11.04 -8.57
CA VAL A 223 4.84 11.12 -8.48
C VAL A 223 4.40 12.56 -8.23
N ALA A 224 4.97 13.23 -7.23
CA ALA A 224 4.62 14.61 -6.92
C ALA A 224 4.95 15.54 -8.11
N ALA A 225 6.16 15.42 -8.66
CA ALA A 225 6.59 16.23 -9.80
C ALA A 225 5.61 16.12 -10.99
N TRP A 226 5.15 14.91 -11.30
CA TRP A 226 4.18 14.67 -12.36
C TRP A 226 2.81 15.30 -12.09
N VAL A 227 2.28 15.12 -10.87
CA VAL A 227 0.99 15.72 -10.47
C VAL A 227 1.06 17.25 -10.54
N LEU A 228 2.15 17.85 -10.06
CA LEU A 228 2.32 19.31 -10.08
C LEU A 228 2.43 19.86 -11.51
N ALA A 229 3.20 19.20 -12.38
CA ALA A 229 3.37 19.60 -13.78
C ALA A 229 2.05 19.54 -14.57
N THR A 230 1.24 18.49 -14.36
CA THR A 230 -0.06 18.33 -15.02
C THR A 230 -1.09 19.35 -14.56
N ARG A 231 -1.00 19.81 -13.30
CA ARG A 231 -1.86 20.89 -12.77
C ARG A 231 -1.47 22.27 -13.30
N ALA A 232 -0.17 22.55 -13.44
CA ALA A 232 0.32 23.79 -14.04
C ALA A 232 -0.07 23.93 -15.53
N SER A 233 -0.29 22.80 -16.19
CA SER A 233 -0.66 22.73 -17.62
C SER A 233 -2.17 22.67 -17.86
N GLY A 234 -3.00 22.72 -16.82
CA GLY A 234 -4.46 22.84 -16.94
C GLY A 234 -4.86 24.20 -17.54
N PRO A 235 -6.05 24.35 -18.12
CA PRO A 235 -6.48 25.62 -18.69
C PRO A 235 -6.41 26.71 -17.62
N SER A 236 -5.58 27.73 -17.88
CA SER A 236 -5.56 28.96 -17.10
C SER A 236 -6.99 29.49 -16.97
N PRO A 237 -7.44 30.01 -15.81
CA PRO A 237 -8.71 30.68 -15.73
C PRO A 237 -8.62 31.95 -16.58
N ILE A 238 -8.94 31.85 -17.86
CA ILE A 238 -9.09 32.99 -18.76
C ILE A 238 -10.25 33.80 -18.20
N GLN A 239 -9.91 34.97 -17.65
CA GLN A 239 -10.57 36.25 -17.87
C GLN A 239 -11.96 36.14 -18.52
N SER A 240 -12.96 35.73 -17.75
CA SER A 240 -14.37 35.96 -18.08
C SER A 240 -14.77 37.23 -17.33
N MET A 241 -14.51 38.38 -17.94
CA MET A 241 -15.20 39.66 -17.68
C MET A 241 -14.71 40.69 -18.71
N ALA A 242 -15.34 40.68 -19.88
CA ALA A 242 -15.53 41.84 -20.76
C ALA A 242 -16.45 41.44 -21.92
N ALA A 243 -17.76 41.53 -21.68
CA ALA A 243 -18.78 41.78 -22.69
C ALA A 243 -19.84 42.69 -22.04
#